data_AF-A0A0D2DSW6-F1
#
_entry.id   AF-A0A0D2DSW6-F1
#
_cell.length_a   1.000
_cell.length_b   1.000
_cell.length_c   1.000
_cell.angle_alpha   90.00
_cell.angle_beta   90.00
_cell.angle_gamma   90.00
#
_symmetry.space_group_name_H-M   'P 1'
#
loop_
_entity.id
_entity.type
_entity.pdbx_description
1 polymer ?
#
loop_
_entity_poly.entity_id
_entity_poly.type
_entity_poly.pdbx_seq_one_letter_code
_entity_poly.pdbx_strand_id
1 'polypeptide(L)'
;MISGDSFAKMTEEENKNTLGAIIFFTYIIAALVLTCVLLNDLNLPSASSTRPRRHASQSTKRRQHGATNQESTRPWLFAALSATSFAALSYHMLNFLLESYRVWSTTKLMDFKVRPRHIWTWSTESRLFREFGEVICNDPRRFWWTRSALVYSFGWNLYMSIEGTRLQVPHLGVYFLLNQILPVSFTQNLFLFRTSVLGRADSDTDLTPTRLTVHPASAFRQGASTLSYLFVLALAPYSVGTRYFFPVLFATRVLLFAGPYIILRPELGKDQLNPSTTTTTTTTTKYHTVKLYRWSCAILAVSLGYMSMQTIQTARSSTDGLAAIGNALHDSPAVSALGYDVMIGMVSLACVFGGW
;
A
#
# COMPACT_ATOMS: atom_id res chain seq x y z
N MET A 1 -15.28 -54.75 -13.66
CA MET A 1 -14.50 -53.84 -14.53
C MET A 1 -15.02 -52.44 -14.32
N ILE A 2 -14.39 -51.68 -13.40
CA ILE A 2 -14.64 -50.24 -13.28
C ILE A 2 -13.88 -49.60 -14.45
N SER A 3 -14.62 -48.97 -15.36
CA SER A 3 -14.10 -48.41 -16.60
C SER A 3 -12.99 -47.40 -16.31
N GLY A 4 -11.83 -47.55 -16.96
CA GLY A 4 -10.67 -46.65 -16.82
C GLY A 4 -11.01 -45.17 -17.12
N ASP A 5 -12.10 -44.92 -17.85
CA ASP A 5 -12.64 -43.58 -18.10
C ASP A 5 -13.11 -42.87 -16.83
N SER A 6 -13.56 -43.60 -15.81
CA SER A 6 -14.02 -42.99 -14.55
C SER A 6 -12.86 -42.53 -13.66
N PHE A 7 -11.70 -43.20 -13.76
CA PHE A 7 -10.50 -42.83 -13.01
C PHE A 7 -9.77 -41.66 -13.68
N ALA A 8 -9.75 -41.61 -15.02
CA ALA A 8 -9.25 -40.46 -15.78
C ALA A 8 -10.10 -39.19 -15.57
N LYS A 9 -11.43 -39.32 -15.49
CA LYS A 9 -12.31 -38.18 -15.13
C LYS A 9 -12.15 -37.72 -13.68
N MET A 10 -11.82 -38.62 -12.76
CA MET A 10 -11.53 -38.24 -11.36
C MET A 10 -10.23 -37.45 -11.22
N THR A 11 -9.17 -37.80 -11.96
CA THR A 11 -7.90 -37.07 -11.91
C THR A 11 -7.92 -35.75 -12.70
N GLU A 12 -8.84 -35.60 -13.67
CA GLU A 12 -9.02 -34.36 -14.42
C GLU A 12 -9.79 -33.29 -13.61
N GLU A 13 -10.68 -33.70 -12.70
CA GLU A 13 -11.33 -32.78 -11.74
C GLU A 13 -10.38 -32.30 -10.63
N GLU A 14 -9.34 -33.07 -10.31
CA GLU A 14 -8.40 -32.82 -9.21
C GLU A 14 -7.42 -31.65 -9.47
N ASN A 15 -7.35 -31.15 -10.71
CA ASN A 15 -6.45 -30.05 -11.10
C ASN A 15 -7.13 -28.69 -11.30
N LYS A 16 -8.40 -28.53 -10.93
CA LYS A 16 -9.06 -27.21 -10.99
C LYS A 16 -8.57 -26.33 -9.84
N ASN A 17 -7.95 -25.21 -10.17
CA ASN A 17 -7.50 -24.17 -9.24
C ASN A 17 -8.67 -23.31 -8.72
N THR A 18 -9.71 -23.97 -8.21
CA THR A 18 -10.93 -23.34 -7.70
C THR A 18 -10.61 -22.40 -6.54
N LEU A 19 -9.67 -22.78 -5.68
CA LEU A 19 -9.22 -21.94 -4.56
C LEU A 19 -8.62 -20.62 -5.07
N GLY A 20 -7.77 -20.66 -6.09
CA GLY A 20 -7.22 -19.46 -6.72
C GLY A 20 -8.32 -18.55 -7.25
N ALA A 21 -9.27 -19.10 -8.02
CA ALA A 21 -10.40 -18.32 -8.54
C ALA A 21 -11.22 -17.64 -7.43
N ILE A 22 -11.55 -18.38 -6.36
CA ILE A 22 -12.29 -17.83 -5.21
C ILE A 22 -11.51 -16.67 -4.57
N ILE A 23 -10.21 -16.85 -4.34
CA ILE A 23 -9.35 -15.80 -3.78
C ILE A 23 -9.36 -14.56 -4.70
N PHE A 24 -9.25 -14.75 -6.01
CA PHE A 24 -9.27 -13.66 -7.00
C PHE A 24 -10.55 -12.82 -6.93
N PHE A 25 -11.72 -13.45 -7.03
CA PHE A 25 -12.99 -12.72 -6.98
C PHE A 25 -13.24 -12.10 -5.61
N THR A 26 -12.87 -12.80 -4.54
CA THR A 26 -12.95 -12.24 -3.17
C THR A 26 -12.08 -10.99 -3.03
N TYR A 27 -10.88 -10.97 -3.63
CA TYR A 27 -10.01 -9.79 -3.65
C TYR A 27 -10.66 -8.60 -4.35
N ILE A 28 -11.32 -8.81 -5.51
CA ILE A 28 -12.01 -7.75 -6.25
C ILE A 28 -13.15 -7.17 -5.42
N ILE A 29 -14.00 -8.02 -4.84
CA ILE A 29 -15.13 -7.58 -4.02
C ILE A 29 -14.62 -6.83 -2.79
N ALA A 30 -13.59 -7.35 -2.11
CA ALA A 30 -12.98 -6.69 -0.96
C ALA A 30 -12.40 -5.31 -1.32
N ALA A 31 -11.70 -5.18 -2.45
CA ALA A 31 -11.21 -3.89 -2.95
C ALA A 31 -12.34 -2.88 -3.12
N LEU A 32 -13.44 -3.27 -3.77
CA LEU A 32 -14.58 -2.40 -4.01
C LEU A 32 -15.24 -1.97 -2.70
N VAL A 33 -15.53 -2.92 -1.81
CA VAL A 33 -16.18 -2.63 -0.52
C VAL A 33 -15.31 -1.71 0.33
N LEU A 34 -14.01 -2.02 0.49
CA LEU A 34 -13.11 -1.21 1.31
C LEU A 34 -12.92 0.19 0.71
N THR A 35 -12.87 0.31 -0.62
CA THR A 35 -12.81 1.61 -1.29
C THR A 35 -14.08 2.42 -1.03
N CYS A 36 -15.26 1.81 -1.17
CA CYS A 36 -16.53 2.48 -0.85
C CYS A 36 -16.60 2.93 0.61
N VAL A 37 -16.14 2.11 1.56
CA VAL A 37 -16.07 2.48 2.98
C VAL A 37 -15.19 3.72 3.18
N LEU A 38 -14.00 3.75 2.57
CA LEU A 38 -13.12 4.92 2.69
C LEU A 38 -13.71 6.16 2.01
N LEU A 39 -14.26 6.04 0.80
CA LEU A 39 -14.89 7.16 0.11
C LEU A 39 -16.07 7.72 0.91
N ASN A 40 -16.85 6.86 1.58
CA ASN A 40 -17.90 7.31 2.48
C ASN A 40 -17.33 8.03 3.71
N ASP A 41 -16.24 7.54 4.31
CA ASP A 41 -15.55 8.23 5.42
C ASP A 41 -14.99 9.62 5.01
N LEU A 42 -14.57 9.75 3.74
CA LEU A 42 -14.11 11.00 3.15
C LEU A 42 -15.26 11.97 2.84
N ASN A 43 -16.41 11.45 2.40
CA ASN A 43 -17.59 12.23 2.02
C ASN A 43 -18.43 12.68 3.21
N LEU A 44 -18.35 11.98 4.34
CA LEU A 44 -18.99 12.44 5.57
C LEU A 44 -18.37 13.80 5.92
N PRO A 45 -19.16 14.89 5.93
CA PRO A 45 -18.70 16.13 6.55
C PRO A 45 -18.21 15.74 7.94
N SER A 46 -17.07 16.27 8.39
CA SER A 46 -16.50 16.04 9.73
C SER A 46 -17.41 16.59 10.86
N ALA A 47 -18.69 16.20 10.85
CA ALA A 47 -19.77 16.57 11.74
C ALA A 47 -19.71 15.78 13.07
N SER A 48 -18.73 14.88 13.23
CA SER A 48 -18.53 14.14 14.48
C SER A 48 -17.66 14.87 15.50
N SER A 49 -17.27 16.13 15.27
CA SER A 49 -16.87 17.01 16.38
C SER A 49 -18.11 17.61 17.05
N THR A 50 -18.99 16.75 17.54
CA THR A 50 -20.08 17.13 18.44
C THR A 50 -19.50 17.38 19.83
N ARG A 51 -18.61 18.37 19.95
CA ARG A 51 -18.21 18.89 21.26
C ARG A 51 -19.17 20.03 21.62
N PRO A 52 -19.76 20.05 22.84
CA PRO A 52 -20.67 21.11 23.24
C PRO A 52 -19.95 22.44 23.14
N ARG A 53 -20.49 23.30 22.27
CA ARG A 53 -20.09 24.69 22.08
C ARG A 53 -20.33 25.45 23.39
N ARG A 54 -19.34 25.43 24.29
CA ARG A 54 -19.33 26.36 25.43
C ARG A 54 -19.08 27.75 24.84
N HIS A 55 -20.10 28.59 25.00
CA HIS A 55 -20.09 30.01 24.68
C HIS A 55 -18.83 30.67 25.25
N ALA A 56 -17.96 31.15 24.37
CA ALA A 56 -16.96 32.16 24.70
C ALA A 56 -16.97 33.21 23.57
N SER A 57 -17.65 34.31 23.88
CA SER A 57 -17.39 35.70 23.50
C SER A 57 -16.75 35.97 22.14
N GLN A 58 -17.56 36.60 21.27
CA GLN A 58 -17.12 37.45 20.17
C GLN A 58 -16.11 38.50 20.67
N SER A 59 -14.90 38.54 20.10
CA SER A 59 -14.21 39.80 19.72
C SER A 59 -12.77 39.62 19.23
N THR A 60 -12.53 39.05 18.04
CA THR A 60 -11.31 39.41 17.29
C THR A 60 -11.49 39.29 15.78
N LYS A 61 -12.29 40.20 15.22
CA LYS A 61 -12.55 40.33 13.80
C LYS A 61 -11.48 41.23 13.14
N ARG A 62 -10.22 40.78 13.04
CA ARG A 62 -9.17 41.47 12.23
C ARG A 62 -7.85 40.70 12.18
N ARG A 63 -7.68 39.76 11.22
CA ARG A 63 -6.38 39.38 10.56
C ARG A 63 -6.43 38.07 9.74
N GLN A 64 -7.46 37.83 8.94
CA GLN A 64 -7.48 36.71 7.97
C GLN A 64 -7.77 37.20 6.55
N HIS A 65 -6.84 37.98 5.99
CA HIS A 65 -6.89 38.37 4.57
C HIS A 65 -5.55 38.18 3.84
N GLY A 66 -4.68 37.32 4.38
CA GLY A 66 -3.38 37.00 3.78
C GLY A 66 -3.00 35.52 3.81
N ALA A 67 -3.91 34.62 4.21
CA ALA A 67 -3.69 33.17 4.04
C ALA A 67 -4.04 32.82 2.60
N THR A 68 -3.00 32.50 1.85
CA THR A 68 -2.93 32.41 0.40
C THR A 68 -3.85 31.32 -0.16
N ASN A 69 -4.32 31.51 -1.40
CA ASN A 69 -5.05 30.52 -2.23
C ASN A 69 -4.32 29.16 -2.42
N GLN A 70 -3.16 28.96 -1.80
CA GLN A 70 -2.31 27.77 -1.89
C GLN A 70 -2.80 26.61 -1.00
N GLU A 71 -3.64 26.88 0.01
CA GLU A 71 -4.15 25.83 0.91
C GLU A 71 -5.41 25.10 0.40
N SER A 72 -6.13 25.63 -0.61
CA SER A 72 -7.34 24.98 -1.12
C SER A 72 -7.09 23.93 -2.22
N THR A 73 -5.93 23.95 -2.88
CA THR A 73 -5.64 23.10 -4.05
C THR A 73 -5.04 21.74 -3.69
N ARG A 74 -4.45 21.59 -2.50
CA ARG A 74 -3.81 20.35 -2.03
C ARG A 74 -4.72 19.11 -1.98
N PRO A 75 -5.94 19.15 -1.43
CA PRO A 75 -6.80 17.96 -1.39
C PRO A 75 -7.18 17.49 -2.80
N TRP A 76 -7.46 18.41 -3.74
CA TRP A 76 -7.75 18.06 -5.12
C TRP A 76 -6.59 17.37 -5.82
N LEU A 77 -5.34 17.78 -5.54
CA LEU A 77 -4.16 17.11 -6.07
C LEU A 77 -4.09 15.64 -5.61
N PHE A 78 -4.31 15.36 -4.32
CA PHE A 78 -4.30 13.98 -3.83
C PHE A 78 -5.47 13.15 -4.38
N ALA A 79 -6.64 13.76 -4.55
CA ALA A 79 -7.76 13.09 -5.22
C ALA A 79 -7.40 12.72 -6.67
N ALA A 80 -6.84 13.66 -7.44
CA ALA A 80 -6.40 13.42 -8.82
C ALA A 80 -5.31 12.35 -8.91
N LEU A 81 -4.31 12.39 -8.02
CA LEU A 81 -3.24 11.39 -7.94
C LEU A 81 -3.77 10.01 -7.55
N SER A 82 -4.75 9.94 -6.64
CA SER A 82 -5.42 8.68 -6.29
C SER A 82 -6.17 8.10 -7.50
N ALA A 83 -6.95 8.92 -8.21
CA ALA A 83 -7.67 8.49 -9.41
C ALA A 83 -6.70 8.01 -10.51
N THR A 84 -5.57 8.71 -10.67
CA THR A 84 -4.53 8.37 -11.63
C THR A 84 -3.86 7.03 -11.28
N SER A 85 -3.51 6.83 -10.01
CA SER A 85 -2.94 5.58 -9.50
C SER A 85 -3.89 4.39 -9.72
N PHE A 86 -5.18 4.57 -9.37
CA PHE A 86 -6.19 3.53 -9.57
C PHE A 86 -6.39 3.21 -11.06
N ALA A 87 -6.45 4.22 -11.92
CA ALA A 87 -6.58 4.04 -13.36
C ALA A 87 -5.36 3.32 -13.96
N ALA A 88 -4.15 3.71 -13.56
CA ALA A 88 -2.91 3.08 -14.02
C ALA A 88 -2.87 1.59 -13.63
N LEU A 89 -3.17 1.24 -12.38
CA LEU A 89 -3.26 -0.16 -11.96
C LEU A 89 -4.32 -0.90 -12.77
N SER A 90 -5.52 -0.33 -12.86
CA SER A 90 -6.65 -0.98 -13.53
C SER A 90 -6.31 -1.30 -14.99
N TYR A 91 -5.66 -0.37 -15.69
CA TYR A 91 -5.18 -0.56 -17.05
C TYR A 91 -4.18 -1.70 -17.17
N HIS A 92 -3.12 -1.71 -16.35
CA HIS A 92 -2.07 -2.74 -16.43
C HIS A 92 -2.57 -4.13 -15.99
N MET A 93 -3.38 -4.19 -14.93
CA MET A 93 -3.98 -5.45 -14.48
C MET A 93 -4.99 -5.99 -15.49
N LEU A 94 -5.82 -5.13 -16.09
CA LEU A 94 -6.74 -5.56 -17.14
C LEU A 94 -5.97 -6.11 -18.36
N ASN A 95 -4.91 -5.44 -18.79
CA ASN A 95 -4.07 -5.92 -19.89
C ASN A 95 -3.46 -7.29 -19.58
N PHE A 96 -2.98 -7.50 -18.35
CA PHE A 96 -2.49 -8.81 -17.91
C PHE A 96 -3.58 -9.89 -17.95
N LEU A 97 -4.78 -9.58 -17.45
CA LEU A 97 -5.92 -10.50 -17.46
C LEU A 97 -6.36 -10.84 -18.88
N LEU A 98 -6.40 -9.85 -19.78
CA LEU A 98 -6.75 -10.03 -21.19
C LEU A 98 -5.72 -10.92 -21.90
N GLU A 99 -4.43 -10.73 -21.63
CA GLU A 99 -3.38 -11.55 -22.22
C GLU A 99 -3.45 -13.00 -21.72
N SER A 100 -3.63 -13.19 -20.42
CA SER A 100 -3.86 -14.52 -19.83
C SER A 100 -5.10 -15.21 -20.41
N TYR A 101 -6.19 -14.47 -20.61
CA TYR A 101 -7.41 -15.00 -21.23
C TYR A 101 -7.20 -15.40 -22.69
N ARG A 102 -6.48 -14.58 -23.47
CA ARG A 102 -6.13 -14.88 -24.87
C ARG A 102 -5.39 -16.20 -24.99
N VAL A 103 -4.29 -16.36 -24.23
CA VAL A 103 -3.46 -17.57 -24.25
C VAL A 103 -4.27 -18.82 -23.87
N TRP A 104 -5.13 -18.71 -22.85
CA TRP A 104 -6.02 -19.80 -22.47
C TRP A 104 -7.05 -20.14 -23.58
N SER A 105 -7.68 -19.11 -24.16
CA SER A 105 -8.71 -19.29 -25.19
C SER A 105 -8.18 -19.97 -26.46
N THR A 106 -6.96 -19.60 -26.90
CA THR A 106 -6.31 -20.23 -28.06
C THR A 106 -5.96 -21.68 -27.80
N THR A 107 -5.55 -22.01 -26.57
CA THR A 107 -5.25 -23.39 -26.16
C THR A 107 -6.50 -24.28 -26.16
N LYS A 108 -7.67 -23.70 -25.90
CA LYS A 108 -8.95 -24.42 -25.85
C LYS A 108 -9.73 -24.38 -27.17
N LEU A 109 -9.18 -23.79 -28.24
CA LEU A 109 -9.84 -23.62 -29.55
C LEU A 109 -11.24 -22.98 -29.43
N MET A 110 -11.42 -22.08 -28.47
CA MET A 110 -12.70 -21.42 -28.20
C MET A 110 -12.85 -20.14 -29.03
N ASP A 111 -14.07 -19.84 -29.47
CA ASP A 111 -14.42 -18.56 -30.08
C ASP A 111 -14.21 -17.40 -29.08
N PHE A 112 -13.74 -16.25 -29.56
CA PHE A 112 -13.35 -15.10 -28.74
C PHE A 112 -14.52 -14.41 -28.03
N LYS A 113 -15.75 -14.87 -28.26
CA LYS A 113 -16.95 -14.34 -27.59
C LYS A 113 -16.92 -14.64 -26.09
N VAL A 114 -16.53 -13.63 -25.30
CA VAL A 114 -16.47 -13.70 -23.84
C VAL A 114 -17.87 -13.92 -23.28
N ARG A 115 -18.06 -15.04 -22.56
CA ARG A 115 -19.28 -15.36 -21.80
C ARG A 115 -18.90 -15.49 -20.32
N PRO A 116 -19.80 -15.17 -19.36
CA PRO A 116 -19.49 -15.29 -17.93
C PRO A 116 -19.00 -16.70 -17.53
N ARG A 117 -19.56 -17.74 -18.16
CA ARG A 117 -19.10 -19.12 -17.98
C ARG A 117 -17.64 -19.32 -18.41
N HIS A 118 -17.21 -18.68 -19.51
CA HIS A 118 -15.81 -18.74 -19.95
C HIS A 118 -14.86 -18.05 -18.97
N ILE A 119 -15.29 -16.92 -18.37
CA ILE A 119 -14.51 -16.21 -17.36
C ILE A 119 -14.30 -17.11 -16.13
N TRP A 120 -15.37 -17.77 -15.66
CA TRP A 120 -15.26 -18.70 -14.54
C TRP A 120 -14.32 -19.86 -14.87
N THR A 121 -14.53 -20.55 -15.99
CA THR A 121 -13.67 -21.68 -16.41
C THR A 121 -12.21 -21.25 -16.55
N TRP A 122 -11.94 -20.13 -17.21
CA TRP A 122 -10.60 -19.55 -17.31
C TRP A 122 -10.00 -19.28 -15.94
N SER A 123 -10.74 -18.66 -15.01
CA SER A 123 -10.22 -18.36 -13.68
C SER A 123 -9.89 -19.62 -12.86
N THR A 124 -10.61 -20.72 -13.06
CA THR A 124 -10.38 -21.99 -12.36
C THR A 124 -9.30 -22.86 -13.02
N GLU A 125 -9.07 -22.71 -14.32
CA GLU A 125 -8.07 -23.51 -15.06
C GLU A 125 -6.72 -22.79 -15.21
N SER A 126 -6.71 -21.46 -15.15
CA SER A 126 -5.48 -20.68 -15.29
C SER A 126 -4.63 -20.72 -14.02
N ARG A 127 -3.32 -20.57 -14.22
CA ARG A 127 -2.31 -20.45 -13.15
C ARG A 127 -2.01 -18.99 -12.84
N LEU A 128 -3.03 -18.13 -12.90
CA LEU A 128 -2.90 -16.68 -12.95
C LEU A 128 -1.99 -16.09 -11.86
N PHE A 129 -2.22 -16.46 -10.60
CA PHE A 129 -1.40 -15.96 -9.48
C PHE A 129 0.02 -16.50 -9.48
N ARG A 130 0.22 -17.76 -9.91
CA ARG A 130 1.54 -18.35 -10.01
C ARG A 130 2.34 -17.63 -11.09
N GLU A 131 1.78 -17.52 -12.28
CA GLU A 131 2.40 -16.85 -13.42
C GLU A 131 2.74 -15.39 -13.10
N PHE A 132 1.80 -14.66 -12.48
CA PHE A 132 2.04 -13.28 -12.04
C PHE A 132 3.23 -13.20 -11.07
N GLY A 133 3.23 -14.03 -10.03
CA GLY A 133 4.29 -14.06 -9.04
C GLY A 133 5.65 -14.46 -9.63
N GLU A 134 5.67 -15.48 -10.49
CA GLU A 134 6.90 -15.96 -11.12
C GLU A 134 7.46 -14.89 -12.07
N VAL A 135 6.62 -14.20 -12.85
CA VAL A 135 7.05 -13.13 -13.75
C VAL A 135 7.76 -11.99 -13.01
N ILE A 136 7.29 -11.63 -11.81
CA ILE A 136 7.89 -10.54 -11.01
C ILE A 136 9.10 -10.98 -10.19
N CYS A 137 9.23 -12.27 -9.85
CA CYS A 137 10.31 -12.78 -9.01
C CYS A 137 11.45 -13.47 -9.79
N ASN A 138 11.20 -13.96 -11.00
CA ASN A 138 12.17 -14.79 -11.73
C ASN A 138 13.26 -13.97 -12.45
N ASP A 139 12.98 -12.73 -12.84
CA ASP A 139 13.98 -11.84 -13.44
C ASP A 139 14.52 -10.84 -12.39
N PRO A 140 15.84 -10.76 -12.15
CA PRO A 140 16.42 -9.86 -11.17
C PRO A 140 16.07 -8.38 -11.37
N ARG A 141 15.92 -7.91 -12.61
CA ARG A 141 15.57 -6.51 -12.94
C ARG A 141 14.11 -6.23 -12.64
N ARG A 142 13.22 -7.18 -12.96
CA ARG A 142 11.79 -7.10 -12.59
C ARG A 142 11.59 -7.18 -11.08
N PHE A 143 12.37 -8.03 -10.44
CA PHE A 143 12.35 -8.18 -8.99
C PHE A 143 12.86 -6.93 -8.27
N TRP A 144 13.80 -6.18 -8.87
CA TRP A 144 14.25 -4.90 -8.31
C TRP A 144 13.10 -3.90 -8.14
N TRP A 145 12.24 -3.75 -9.16
CA TRP A 145 11.05 -2.90 -9.07
C TRP A 145 10.05 -3.43 -8.03
N THR A 146 9.81 -4.73 -8.04
CA THR A 146 8.90 -5.39 -7.09
C THR A 146 9.36 -5.20 -5.64
N ARG A 147 10.64 -5.42 -5.38
CA ARG A 147 11.27 -5.24 -4.07
C ARG A 147 11.22 -3.78 -3.65
N SER A 148 11.50 -2.85 -4.55
CA SER A 148 11.40 -1.41 -4.28
C SER A 148 9.98 -1.01 -3.88
N ALA A 149 8.97 -1.51 -4.59
CA ALA A 149 7.56 -1.28 -4.27
C ALA A 149 7.17 -1.85 -2.91
N LEU A 150 7.63 -3.06 -2.58
CA LEU A 150 7.34 -3.70 -1.30
C LEU A 150 8.06 -3.03 -0.12
N VAL A 151 9.30 -2.58 -0.29
CA VAL A 151 10.03 -1.80 0.73
C VAL A 151 9.38 -0.44 0.93
N TYR A 152 8.99 0.22 -0.16
CA TYR A 152 8.23 1.47 -0.14
C TYR A 152 6.91 1.31 0.62
N SER A 153 6.14 0.25 0.31
CA SER A 153 4.89 -0.11 1.00
C SER A 153 5.09 -0.23 2.50
N PHE A 154 6.18 -0.88 2.93
CA PHE A 154 6.47 -1.09 4.34
C PHE A 154 6.78 0.23 5.04
N GLY A 155 7.60 1.08 4.42
CA GLY A 155 7.87 2.43 4.93
C GLY A 155 6.61 3.29 5.02
N TRP A 156 5.75 3.23 4.01
CA TRP A 156 4.47 3.92 4.01
C TRP A 156 3.54 3.43 5.13
N ASN A 157 3.43 2.11 5.31
CA ASN A 157 2.65 1.50 6.39
C ASN A 157 3.15 1.92 7.78
N LEU A 158 4.46 2.05 7.98
CA LEU A 158 5.01 2.59 9.23
C LEU A 158 4.56 4.03 9.46
N TYR A 159 4.72 4.89 8.45
CA TYR A 159 4.30 6.29 8.53
C TYR A 159 2.80 6.41 8.85
N MET A 160 1.96 5.68 8.11
CA MET A 160 0.52 5.67 8.28
C MET A 160 0.10 5.14 9.67
N SER A 161 0.82 4.16 10.24
CA SER A 161 0.56 3.67 11.60
C SER A 161 0.75 4.80 12.63
N ILE A 162 1.77 5.62 12.45
CA ILE A 162 2.13 6.71 13.37
C ILE A 162 1.17 7.88 13.23
N GLU A 163 1.09 8.47 12.04
CA GLU A 163 0.27 9.66 11.83
C GLU A 163 -1.22 9.32 11.92
N GLY A 164 -1.63 8.12 11.50
CA GLY A 164 -3.00 7.64 11.66
C GLY A 164 -3.40 7.50 13.13
N THR A 165 -2.50 6.98 13.98
CA THR A 165 -2.75 6.89 15.43
C THR A 165 -2.72 8.26 16.09
N ARG A 166 -1.75 9.11 15.72
CA ARG A 166 -1.57 10.46 16.26
C ARG A 166 -2.76 11.38 15.98
N LEU A 167 -3.33 11.27 14.78
CA LEU A 167 -4.47 12.04 14.32
C LEU A 167 -5.81 11.33 14.58
N GLN A 168 -5.79 10.16 15.21
CA GLN A 168 -6.96 9.31 15.45
C GLN A 168 -7.83 9.12 14.19
N VAL A 169 -7.18 8.85 13.06
CA VAL A 169 -7.89 8.66 11.79
C VAL A 169 -8.89 7.50 11.95
N PRO A 170 -10.19 7.75 11.73
CA PRO A 170 -11.19 6.70 11.84
C PRO A 170 -10.91 5.62 10.80
N HIS A 171 -11.28 4.39 11.13
CA HIS A 171 -11.11 3.25 10.23
C HIS A 171 -9.68 3.04 9.72
N LEU A 172 -8.64 3.40 10.50
CA LEU A 172 -7.23 3.25 10.09
C LEU A 172 -6.91 1.84 9.57
N GLY A 173 -7.46 0.79 10.19
CA GLY A 173 -7.29 -0.59 9.73
C GLY A 173 -7.79 -0.85 8.30
N VAL A 174 -8.80 -0.12 7.82
CA VAL A 174 -9.32 -0.20 6.45
C VAL A 174 -8.28 0.30 5.45
N TYR A 175 -7.54 1.37 5.76
CA TYR A 175 -6.44 1.83 4.91
C TYR A 175 -5.34 0.77 4.80
N PHE A 176 -4.99 0.09 5.90
CA PHE A 176 -4.01 -1.00 5.88
C PHE A 176 -4.46 -2.21 5.09
N LEU A 177 -5.74 -2.62 5.24
CA LEU A 177 -6.32 -3.72 4.47
C LEU A 177 -6.39 -3.37 2.98
N LEU A 178 -6.79 -2.15 2.65
CA LEU A 178 -6.83 -1.68 1.28
C LEU A 178 -5.42 -1.68 0.66
N ASN A 179 -4.39 -1.32 1.43
CA ASN A 179 -3.01 -1.33 0.96
C ASN A 179 -2.45 -2.75 0.71
N GLN A 180 -3.12 -3.80 1.19
CA GLN A 180 -2.76 -5.18 0.82
C GLN A 180 -3.32 -5.59 -0.55
N ILE A 181 -4.36 -4.91 -1.02
CA ILE A 181 -5.15 -5.31 -2.19
C ILE A 181 -4.91 -4.37 -3.37
N LEU A 182 -4.88 -3.06 -3.13
CA LEU A 182 -4.76 -2.00 -4.11
C LEU A 182 -3.35 -1.36 -4.11
N PRO A 183 -3.05 -0.48 -5.09
CA PRO A 183 -1.75 0.18 -5.19
C PRO A 183 -1.47 1.01 -3.94
N VAL A 184 -0.21 1.08 -3.55
CA VAL A 184 0.21 1.82 -2.37
C VAL A 184 -0.04 3.30 -2.55
N SER A 185 0.27 3.83 -3.73
CA SER A 185 0.05 5.24 -4.02
C SER A 185 -1.43 5.61 -4.02
N PHE A 186 -2.34 4.69 -4.34
CA PHE A 186 -3.78 4.93 -4.23
C PHE A 186 -4.16 5.14 -2.76
N THR A 187 -3.84 4.17 -1.90
CA THR A 187 -4.18 4.23 -0.47
C THR A 187 -3.47 5.37 0.24
N GLN A 188 -2.23 5.64 -0.14
CA GLN A 188 -1.45 6.78 0.30
C GLN A 188 -2.13 8.10 -0.01
N ASN A 189 -2.57 8.30 -1.24
CA ASN A 189 -3.18 9.56 -1.65
C ASN A 189 -4.54 9.76 -0.97
N LEU A 190 -5.33 8.70 -0.76
CA LEU A 190 -6.55 8.80 0.06
C LEU A 190 -6.25 9.17 1.51
N PHE A 191 -5.18 8.60 2.10
CA PHE A 191 -4.78 8.93 3.47
C PHE A 191 -4.25 10.37 3.58
N LEU A 192 -3.44 10.82 2.61
CA LEU A 192 -2.96 12.21 2.53
C LEU A 192 -4.12 13.18 2.32
N PHE A 193 -5.10 12.82 1.49
CA PHE A 193 -6.34 13.57 1.34
C PHE A 193 -7.03 13.71 2.70
N ARG A 194 -7.28 12.59 3.41
CA ARG A 194 -7.94 12.61 4.72
C ARG A 194 -7.22 13.47 5.73
N THR A 195 -5.90 13.32 5.85
CA THR A 195 -5.11 14.07 6.83
C THR A 195 -5.03 15.56 6.48
N SER A 196 -5.05 15.92 5.19
CA SER A 196 -5.11 17.32 4.76
C SER A 196 -6.45 17.98 5.10
N VAL A 197 -7.56 17.26 4.95
CA VAL A 197 -8.90 17.74 5.32
C VAL A 197 -9.03 17.86 6.84
N LEU A 198 -8.53 16.88 7.59
CA LEU A 198 -8.58 16.90 9.06
C LEU A 198 -7.74 18.04 9.64
N GLY A 199 -6.52 18.27 9.11
CA GLY A 199 -5.67 19.38 9.53
C GLY A 199 -6.30 20.76 9.29
N ARG A 200 -7.14 20.89 8.26
CA ARG A 200 -7.89 22.13 7.99
C ARG A 200 -9.03 22.35 8.98
N ALA A 201 -9.80 21.30 9.30
CA ALA A 201 -10.91 21.40 10.25
C ALA A 201 -10.43 21.88 11.63
N ASP A 202 -9.27 21.41 12.09
CA ASP A 202 -8.68 21.86 13.36
C ASP A 202 -8.19 23.32 13.31
N SER A 203 -7.77 23.83 12.15
CA SER A 203 -7.25 25.19 12.00
C SER A 203 -8.34 26.27 11.99
N ASP A 204 -9.58 25.92 11.63
CA ASP A 204 -10.74 26.83 11.65
C ASP A 204 -11.29 27.03 13.07
N THR A 205 -10.98 26.12 14.00
CA THR A 205 -11.18 26.33 15.43
C THR A 205 -9.90 26.92 16.03
N ASP A 206 -9.98 28.05 16.74
CA ASP A 206 -8.85 28.65 17.50
C ASP A 206 -8.25 27.70 18.59
N LEU A 207 -8.69 26.46 18.67
CA LEU A 207 -8.14 25.41 19.50
C LEU A 207 -6.96 24.78 18.74
N THR A 208 -5.77 24.86 19.34
CA THR A 208 -4.58 24.17 18.82
C THR A 208 -4.89 22.70 18.50
N PRO A 209 -4.45 22.18 17.33
CA PRO A 209 -4.76 20.82 16.92
C PRO A 209 -4.31 19.85 18.01
N THR A 210 -5.25 19.04 18.53
CA THR A 210 -4.98 18.09 19.62
C THR A 210 -4.20 16.90 19.05
N ARG A 211 -2.93 17.12 18.73
CA ARG A 211 -2.03 16.05 18.30
C ARG A 211 -1.61 15.25 19.52
N LEU A 212 -2.10 14.02 19.61
CA LEU A 212 -1.77 13.15 20.72
C LEU A 212 -0.28 12.80 20.72
N THR A 213 0.28 12.74 21.92
CA THR A 213 1.62 12.19 22.12
C THR A 213 1.55 10.68 21.98
N VAL A 214 2.45 10.14 21.14
CA VAL A 214 2.52 8.71 20.88
C VAL A 214 3.91 8.20 21.19
N HIS A 215 3.99 7.08 21.90
CA HIS A 215 5.24 6.43 22.26
C HIS A 215 5.58 5.34 21.22
N PRO A 216 6.86 5.22 20.83
CA PRO A 216 7.25 4.26 19.82
C PRO A 216 7.24 2.85 20.41
N ALA A 217 7.05 1.86 19.54
CA ALA A 217 7.41 0.49 19.90
C ALA A 217 8.89 0.40 20.28
N SER A 218 9.26 -0.56 21.12
CA SER A 218 10.65 -0.76 21.53
C SER A 218 11.56 -0.98 20.32
N ALA A 219 12.80 -0.46 20.38
CA ALA A 219 13.77 -0.57 19.28
C ALA A 219 13.99 -2.03 18.84
N PHE A 220 13.97 -2.97 19.79
CA PHE A 220 14.04 -4.40 19.51
C PHE A 220 12.86 -4.89 18.65
N ARG A 221 11.61 -4.52 18.99
CA ARG A 221 10.42 -4.87 18.19
C ARG A 221 10.51 -4.31 16.78
N GLN A 222 10.94 -3.05 16.64
CA GLN A 222 11.14 -2.38 15.36
C GLN A 222 12.18 -3.11 14.50
N GLY A 223 13.36 -3.37 15.05
CA GLY A 223 14.44 -4.07 14.38
C GLY A 223 14.04 -5.49 13.98
N ALA A 224 13.50 -6.27 14.92
CA ALA A 224 13.08 -7.65 14.68
C ALA A 224 12.00 -7.75 13.59
N SER A 225 10.96 -6.91 13.64
CA SER A 225 9.90 -6.90 12.63
C SER A 225 10.42 -6.50 11.24
N THR A 226 11.26 -5.45 11.17
CA THR A 226 11.82 -4.96 9.90
C THR A 226 12.78 -5.98 9.29
N LEU A 227 13.67 -6.58 10.10
CA LEU A 227 14.60 -7.61 9.64
C LEU A 227 13.88 -8.88 9.21
N SER A 228 12.86 -9.32 9.97
CA SER A 228 12.03 -10.47 9.58
C SER A 228 11.34 -10.23 8.23
N TYR A 229 10.78 -9.05 8.03
CA TYR A 229 10.19 -8.66 6.74
C TYR A 229 11.19 -8.69 5.59
N LEU A 230 12.36 -8.05 5.76
CA LEU A 230 13.40 -8.00 4.74
C LEU A 230 13.98 -9.39 4.44
N PHE A 231 14.10 -10.25 5.46
CA PHE A 231 14.55 -11.62 5.30
C PHE A 231 13.58 -12.43 4.44
N VAL A 232 12.28 -12.42 4.77
CA VAL A 232 11.27 -13.13 3.97
C VAL A 232 11.20 -12.58 2.56
N LEU A 233 11.29 -11.25 2.39
CA LEU A 233 11.34 -10.62 1.07
C LEU A 233 12.56 -11.05 0.24
N ALA A 234 13.73 -11.22 0.88
CA ALA A 234 14.94 -11.69 0.21
C ALA A 234 14.85 -13.17 -0.23
N LEU A 235 14.00 -13.99 0.42
CA LEU A 235 13.77 -15.38 0.04
C LEU A 235 12.84 -15.54 -1.18
N ALA A 236 12.06 -14.52 -1.53
CA ALA A 236 11.09 -14.59 -2.63
C ALA A 236 11.67 -15.10 -3.97
N PRO A 237 12.76 -14.55 -4.53
CA PRO A 237 13.30 -15.01 -5.81
C PRO A 237 13.85 -16.44 -5.74
N TYR A 238 14.43 -16.83 -4.60
CA TYR A 238 14.95 -18.19 -4.39
C TYR A 238 13.83 -19.23 -4.23
N SER A 239 12.62 -18.80 -3.89
CA SER A 239 11.47 -19.68 -3.74
C SER A 239 10.74 -19.97 -5.05
N VAL A 240 11.07 -19.26 -6.14
CA VAL A 240 10.46 -19.45 -7.48
C VAL A 240 10.64 -20.89 -7.95
N GLY A 241 9.58 -21.50 -8.48
CA GLY A 241 9.59 -22.90 -8.93
C GLY A 241 9.58 -23.94 -7.80
N THR A 242 9.62 -23.53 -6.53
CA THR A 242 9.56 -24.43 -5.38
C THR A 242 8.17 -24.49 -4.75
N ARG A 243 7.89 -25.51 -3.95
CA ARG A 243 6.66 -25.60 -3.14
C ARG A 243 6.48 -24.47 -2.13
N TYR A 244 7.56 -23.74 -1.81
CA TYR A 244 7.56 -22.66 -0.83
C TYR A 244 7.21 -21.30 -1.42
N PHE A 245 7.05 -21.19 -2.74
CA PHE A 245 6.79 -19.93 -3.41
C PHE A 245 5.58 -19.17 -2.83
N PHE A 246 4.42 -19.83 -2.79
CA PHE A 246 3.20 -19.24 -2.26
C PHE A 246 3.25 -18.94 -0.75
N PRO A 247 3.73 -19.85 0.11
CA PRO A 247 3.97 -19.55 1.52
C PRO A 247 4.86 -18.31 1.75
N VAL A 248 5.93 -18.16 0.98
CA VAL A 248 6.83 -16.99 1.08
C VAL A 248 6.11 -15.71 0.69
N LEU A 249 5.40 -15.69 -0.45
CA LEU A 249 4.60 -14.53 -0.87
C LEU A 249 3.53 -14.14 0.14
N PHE A 250 2.82 -15.14 0.69
CA PHE A 250 1.81 -14.92 1.72
C PHE A 250 2.44 -14.36 2.99
N ALA A 251 3.56 -14.92 3.45
CA ALA A 251 4.29 -14.43 4.61
C ALA A 251 4.79 -12.98 4.40
N THR A 252 5.25 -12.62 3.19
CA THR A 252 5.60 -11.24 2.84
C THR A 252 4.42 -10.30 3.05
N ARG A 253 3.22 -10.67 2.57
CA ARG A 253 2.00 -9.86 2.73
C ARG A 253 1.56 -9.77 4.18
N VAL A 254 1.57 -10.88 4.91
CA VAL A 254 1.23 -10.90 6.34
C VAL A 254 2.17 -10.00 7.14
N LEU A 255 3.49 -10.07 6.91
CA LEU A 255 4.47 -9.23 7.60
C LEU A 255 4.33 -7.75 7.22
N LEU A 256 3.99 -7.45 5.95
CA LEU A 256 3.74 -6.10 5.48
C LEU A 256 2.56 -5.43 6.18
N PHE A 257 1.53 -6.20 6.56
CA PHE A 257 0.39 -5.74 7.35
C PHE A 257 0.67 -5.77 8.85
N ALA A 258 0.99 -6.96 9.39
CA ALA A 258 1.09 -7.22 10.82
C ALA A 258 2.24 -6.46 11.48
N GLY A 259 3.37 -6.27 10.78
CA GLY A 259 4.51 -5.53 11.31
C GLY A 259 4.12 -4.11 11.70
N PRO A 260 3.82 -3.22 10.73
CA PRO A 260 3.49 -1.82 11.02
C PRO A 260 2.20 -1.61 11.82
N TYR A 261 1.13 -2.39 11.55
CA TYR A 261 -0.19 -2.15 12.13
C TYR A 261 -0.41 -2.80 13.48
N ILE A 262 0.14 -4.00 13.71
CA ILE A 262 -0.10 -4.78 14.94
C ILE A 262 1.12 -4.69 15.87
N ILE A 263 2.30 -5.10 15.38
CA ILE A 263 3.51 -5.25 16.21
C ILE A 263 4.09 -3.89 16.59
N LEU A 264 4.10 -2.98 15.62
CA LEU A 264 4.70 -1.67 15.72
C LEU A 264 3.69 -0.56 15.95
N ARG A 265 2.45 -0.91 16.34
CA ARG A 265 1.44 0.08 16.68
C ARG A 265 1.94 0.95 17.83
N PRO A 266 1.99 2.28 17.66
CA PRO A 266 2.49 3.14 18.70
C PRO A 266 1.42 3.31 19.80
N GLU A 267 1.86 3.39 21.05
CA GLU A 267 0.97 3.43 22.23
C GLU A 267 0.63 4.89 22.58
N LEU A 268 -0.63 5.18 22.86
CA LEU A 268 -1.06 6.52 23.29
C LEU A 268 -0.52 6.81 24.70
N GLY A 269 0.00 8.02 24.91
CA GLY A 269 0.47 8.46 26.23
C GLY A 269 -0.65 8.43 27.28
N LYS A 270 -0.43 7.70 28.38
CA LYS A 270 -1.40 7.54 29.48
C LYS A 270 -1.74 8.86 30.19
N ASP A 271 -0.81 9.82 30.18
CA ASP A 271 -0.97 11.13 30.85
C ASP A 271 -2.09 11.99 30.24
N GLN A 272 -2.54 11.67 29.01
CA GLN A 272 -3.63 12.37 28.32
C GLN A 272 -5.00 11.68 28.50
N LEU A 273 -5.05 10.47 29.08
CA LEU A 273 -6.32 9.78 29.38
C LEU A 273 -6.97 10.29 30.68
N ASN A 274 -6.23 11.00 31.52
CA ASN A 274 -6.74 11.68 32.71
C ASN A 274 -6.60 13.20 32.53
N PRO A 275 -7.70 13.95 32.26
CA PRO A 275 -7.65 15.38 31.94
C PRO A 275 -7.27 16.31 33.11
N SER A 276 -6.83 15.77 34.26
CA SER A 276 -6.64 16.55 35.49
C SER A 276 -5.27 17.23 35.62
N THR A 277 -4.30 16.95 34.75
CA THR A 277 -2.94 17.51 34.88
C THR A 277 -2.53 18.20 33.58
N THR A 278 -2.94 19.46 33.45
CA THR A 278 -2.57 20.32 32.32
C THR A 278 -1.12 20.77 32.50
N THR A 279 -0.17 20.03 31.92
CA THR A 279 1.21 20.50 31.80
C THR A 279 1.48 20.90 30.35
N THR A 280 1.52 22.20 30.12
CA THR A 280 1.78 22.87 28.85
C THR A 280 3.20 22.56 28.37
N THR A 281 3.37 21.57 27.51
CA THR A 281 4.61 21.35 26.74
C THR A 281 4.30 21.41 25.25
N THR A 282 3.99 22.62 24.79
CA THR A 282 3.84 22.97 23.37
C THR A 282 5.15 23.49 22.82
N THR A 283 6.10 22.62 22.50
CA THR A 283 7.13 22.92 21.48
C THR A 283 7.90 21.66 21.11
N THR A 284 8.17 21.46 19.81
CA THR A 284 9.02 20.42 19.17
C THR A 284 8.43 19.03 18.82
N THR A 285 7.21 18.95 18.30
CA THR A 285 6.61 17.66 17.88
C THR A 285 6.98 17.19 16.46
N LYS A 286 7.46 18.06 15.55
CA LYS A 286 7.79 17.64 14.16
C LYS A 286 9.05 16.75 14.07
N TYR A 287 10.03 16.93 14.95
CA TYR A 287 11.26 16.14 14.96
C TYR A 287 11.12 14.78 15.66
N HIS A 288 9.97 14.51 16.29
CA HIS A 288 9.76 13.29 17.06
C HIS A 288 9.43 12.08 16.19
N THR A 289 8.67 12.23 15.09
CA THR A 289 8.24 11.09 14.23
C THR A 289 9.40 10.29 13.62
N VAL A 290 10.43 10.97 13.09
CA VAL A 290 11.63 10.29 12.55
C VAL A 290 12.48 9.67 13.67
N LYS A 291 12.51 10.30 14.84
CA LYS A 291 13.21 9.77 16.02
C LYS A 291 12.52 8.51 16.58
N LEU A 292 11.19 8.44 16.49
CA LEU A 292 10.36 7.34 17.00
C LEU A 292 10.64 6.00 16.28
N TYR A 293 10.91 6.02 14.97
CA TYR A 293 11.19 4.81 14.16
C TYR A 293 12.56 4.82 13.49
N ARG A 294 13.55 5.51 14.10
CA ARG A 294 14.89 5.67 13.55
C ARG A 294 15.51 4.35 13.08
N TRP A 295 15.29 3.26 13.82
CA TRP A 295 15.86 1.96 13.50
C TRP A 295 15.23 1.32 12.27
N SER A 296 13.90 1.29 12.18
CA SER A 296 13.23 0.81 10.96
C SER A 296 13.62 1.65 9.75
N CYS A 297 13.60 2.99 9.86
CA CYS A 297 14.00 3.87 8.77
C CYS A 297 15.46 3.66 8.35
N ALA A 298 16.38 3.52 9.33
CA ALA A 298 17.79 3.25 9.05
C ALA A 298 17.99 1.90 8.36
N ILE A 299 17.33 0.83 8.83
CA ILE A 299 17.43 -0.50 8.23
C ILE A 299 16.88 -0.49 6.80
N LEU A 300 15.72 0.16 6.57
CA LEU A 300 15.15 0.28 5.23
C LEU A 300 16.06 1.10 4.31
N ALA A 301 16.60 2.23 4.78
CA ALA A 301 17.52 3.08 4.03
C ALA A 301 18.82 2.35 3.69
N VAL A 302 19.41 1.60 4.63
CA VAL A 302 20.59 0.76 4.39
C VAL A 302 20.25 -0.33 3.37
N SER A 303 19.10 -0.98 3.48
CA SER A 303 18.68 -2.01 2.53
C SER A 303 18.51 -1.44 1.11
N LEU A 304 17.88 -0.27 0.97
CA LEU A 304 17.71 0.42 -0.31
C LEU A 304 19.05 0.90 -0.86
N GLY A 305 19.94 1.44 -0.01
CA GLY A 305 21.27 1.88 -0.40
C GLY A 305 22.14 0.71 -0.90
N TYR A 306 22.12 -0.42 -0.19
CA TYR A 306 22.80 -1.65 -0.61
C TYR A 306 22.28 -2.14 -1.96
N MET A 307 20.96 -2.12 -2.17
CA MET A 307 20.34 -2.49 -3.45
C MET A 307 20.76 -1.56 -4.59
N SER A 308 20.70 -0.24 -4.37
CA SER A 308 21.13 0.74 -5.36
C SER A 308 22.62 0.57 -5.69
N MET A 309 23.46 0.25 -4.70
CA MET A 309 24.87 -0.05 -4.93
C MET A 309 25.07 -1.32 -5.77
N GLN A 310 24.36 -2.40 -5.47
CA GLN A 310 24.41 -3.62 -6.29
C GLN A 310 24.00 -3.33 -7.73
N THR A 311 22.91 -2.60 -7.92
CA THR A 311 22.42 -2.16 -9.24
C THR A 311 23.47 -1.34 -9.99
N ILE A 312 24.09 -0.35 -9.33
CA ILE A 312 25.14 0.48 -9.93
C ILE A 312 26.37 -0.37 -10.29
N GLN A 313 26.74 -1.34 -9.45
CA GLN A 313 27.87 -2.24 -9.72
C GLN A 313 27.59 -3.11 -10.95
N THR A 314 26.41 -3.72 -11.04
CA THR A 314 25.99 -4.49 -12.22
C THR A 314 25.88 -3.63 -13.47
N ALA A 315 25.46 -2.37 -13.32
CA ALA A 315 25.39 -1.41 -14.42
C ALA A 315 26.74 -0.83 -14.84
N ARG A 316 27.75 -0.84 -13.97
CA ARG A 316 29.13 -0.50 -14.34
C ARG A 316 29.82 -1.64 -15.07
N SER A 317 29.47 -2.89 -14.75
CA SER A 317 30.03 -4.06 -15.41
C SER A 317 29.34 -4.43 -16.73
N SER A 318 28.16 -3.86 -17.02
CA SER A 318 27.38 -4.15 -18.22
C SER A 318 27.03 -2.84 -18.95
N THR A 319 27.32 -2.74 -20.24
CA THR A 319 27.08 -1.53 -21.06
C THR A 319 25.63 -1.02 -21.04
N ASP A 320 24.66 -1.88 -20.70
CA ASP A 320 23.22 -1.55 -20.74
C ASP A 320 22.55 -1.47 -19.35
N GLY A 321 23.26 -1.61 -18.23
CA GLY A 321 22.62 -2.06 -16.99
C GLY A 321 21.52 -1.13 -16.40
N LEU A 322 21.70 0.19 -16.38
CA LEU A 322 20.65 1.11 -15.90
C LEU A 322 19.49 1.22 -16.90
N ALA A 323 19.79 1.26 -18.19
CA ALA A 323 18.77 1.27 -19.24
C ALA A 323 17.95 -0.02 -19.21
N ALA A 324 18.58 -1.17 -18.95
CA ALA A 324 17.92 -2.46 -18.83
C ALA A 324 16.94 -2.54 -17.65
N ILE A 325 17.24 -1.87 -16.52
CA ILE A 325 16.31 -1.80 -15.39
C ILE A 325 15.14 -0.86 -15.70
N GLY A 326 15.39 0.25 -16.40
CA GLY A 326 14.34 1.12 -16.91
C GLY A 326 13.43 0.39 -17.90
N ASN A 327 14.01 -0.32 -18.86
CA ASN A 327 13.28 -1.10 -19.86
C ASN A 327 12.46 -2.23 -19.23
N ALA A 328 12.97 -2.85 -18.16
CA ALA A 328 12.24 -3.88 -17.42
C ALA A 328 10.88 -3.38 -16.85
N LEU A 329 10.71 -2.06 -16.68
CA LEU A 329 9.43 -1.46 -16.30
C LEU A 329 8.35 -1.70 -17.36
N HIS A 330 8.74 -1.78 -18.63
CA HIS A 330 7.84 -1.92 -19.78
C HIS A 330 7.74 -3.37 -20.29
N ASP A 331 8.63 -4.26 -19.85
CA ASP A 331 8.68 -5.67 -20.28
C ASP A 331 7.44 -6.49 -19.88
N SER A 332 6.77 -6.11 -18.79
CA SER A 332 5.63 -6.85 -18.28
C SER A 332 4.62 -5.91 -17.63
N PRO A 333 3.31 -6.05 -17.92
CA PRO A 333 2.26 -5.26 -17.28
C PRO A 333 2.29 -5.35 -15.74
N ALA A 334 2.69 -6.51 -15.20
CA ALA A 334 2.81 -6.72 -13.75
C ALA A 334 3.89 -5.83 -13.11
N VAL A 335 5.02 -5.67 -13.80
CA VAL A 335 6.13 -4.84 -13.33
C VAL A 335 5.82 -3.37 -13.55
N SER A 336 5.20 -3.01 -14.68
CA SER A 336 4.71 -1.66 -14.94
C SER A 336 3.76 -1.19 -13.84
N ALA A 337 2.78 -2.02 -13.46
CA ALA A 337 1.83 -1.71 -12.41
C ALA A 337 2.53 -1.33 -11.09
N LEU A 338 3.51 -2.12 -10.65
CA LEU A 338 4.25 -1.87 -9.41
C LEU A 338 5.20 -0.68 -9.50
N GLY A 339 5.90 -0.52 -10.62
CA GLY A 339 6.86 0.56 -10.78
C GLY A 339 6.19 1.93 -10.90
N TYR A 340 5.11 2.05 -11.70
CA TYR A 340 4.35 3.29 -11.78
C TYR A 340 3.67 3.64 -10.45
N ASP A 341 3.19 2.64 -9.70
CA ASP A 341 2.66 2.85 -8.35
C ASP A 341 3.69 3.53 -7.43
N VAL A 342 4.93 3.03 -7.41
CA VAL A 342 6.03 3.66 -6.65
C VAL A 342 6.30 5.08 -7.14
N MET A 343 6.39 5.30 -8.45
CA MET A 343 6.68 6.63 -9.00
C MET A 343 5.61 7.66 -8.60
N ILE A 344 4.33 7.31 -8.74
CA ILE A 344 3.21 8.18 -8.34
C ILE A 344 3.26 8.44 -6.83
N GLY A 345 3.53 7.41 -6.02
CA GLY A 345 3.70 7.53 -4.58
C GLY A 345 4.82 8.50 -4.20
N MET A 346 5.98 8.40 -4.86
CA MET A 346 7.13 9.26 -4.63
C MET A 346 6.86 10.72 -5.03
N VAL A 347 6.18 10.96 -6.16
CA VAL A 347 5.72 12.30 -6.55
C VAL A 347 4.80 12.88 -5.49
N SER A 348 3.86 12.07 -4.98
CA SER A 348 2.93 12.49 -3.93
C SER A 348 3.67 12.88 -2.64
N LEU A 349 4.70 12.13 -2.24
CA LEU A 349 5.56 12.48 -1.10
C LEU A 349 6.38 13.75 -1.35
N ALA A 350 6.92 13.91 -2.56
CA ALA A 350 7.65 15.12 -2.93
C ALA A 350 6.76 16.36 -2.84
N CYS A 351 5.49 16.28 -3.23
CA CYS A 351 4.55 17.39 -3.06
C CYS A 351 4.23 17.72 -1.59
N VAL A 352 4.23 16.72 -0.70
CA VAL A 352 3.95 16.91 0.74
C VAL A 352 5.16 17.46 1.49
N PHE A 353 6.34 16.89 1.26
CA PHE A 353 7.54 17.16 2.05
C PHE A 353 8.54 18.08 1.36
N GLY A 354 8.52 18.12 0.02
CA GLY A 354 9.39 18.95 -0.80
C GLY A 354 8.80 20.34 -1.08
N GLY A 355 7.93 20.87 -0.22
CA GLY A 355 7.43 22.24 -0.34
C GLY A 355 8.59 23.24 -0.29
N TRP A 356 8.99 23.69 -1.48
CA TRP A 356 9.75 24.91 -1.76
C TRP A 356 8.91 26.15 -1.51
#